data_AF-A0A2K3K2R0-F1
#
_entry.id   AF-A0A2K3K2R0-F1
#
_cell.length_a   1.000
_cell.length_b   1.000
_cell.length_c   1.000
_cell.angle_alpha   90.00
_cell.angle_beta   90.00
_cell.angle_gamma   90.00
#
_symmetry.space_group_name_H-M   'P 1'
#
loop_
_entity.id
_entity.type
_entity.pdbx_description
1 polymer ?
#
loop_
_entity_poly.entity_id
_entity_poly.type
_entity_poly.pdbx_seq_one_letter_code
_entity_poly.pdbx_strand_id
1 'polypeptide(L)'
;MFHFLQRLHSLHNLQAQIFVLIVICLFNYSSSAKIGENCGSCDPGLTCQTCPANGNTRPRCSRIQTSNPIKKVKGLAFNRYSWLTTHNSFALAGARSATGSIVIAPMNQEDTIVDQLK
;
A
#
# COMPACT_ATOMS: atom_id res chain seq x y z
N MET A 1 -8.53 57.90 -16.08
CA MET A 1 -7.28 57.15 -16.32
C MET A 1 -6.86 56.30 -15.12
N PHE A 2 -6.81 56.83 -13.89
CA PHE A 2 -6.41 56.09 -12.67
C PHE A 2 -7.27 54.85 -12.33
N HIS A 3 -8.60 54.93 -12.39
CA HIS A 3 -9.48 53.79 -12.09
C HIS A 3 -9.35 52.60 -13.07
N PHE A 4 -8.92 52.85 -14.30
CA PHE A 4 -8.73 51.81 -15.32
C PHE A 4 -7.46 51.00 -15.06
N LEU A 5 -6.37 51.68 -14.70
CA LEU A 5 -5.10 51.06 -14.31
C LEU A 5 -5.23 50.18 -13.06
N GLN A 6 -6.03 50.63 -12.07
CA GLN A 6 -6.26 49.87 -10.85
C GLN A 6 -7.09 48.59 -11.07
N ARG A 7 -8.06 48.62 -12.01
CA ARG A 7 -8.76 47.41 -12.47
C ARG A 7 -7.84 46.45 -13.22
N LEU A 8 -6.95 46.95 -14.08
CA LEU A 8 -5.99 46.08 -14.80
C LEU A 8 -5.02 45.37 -13.84
N HIS A 9 -4.46 46.08 -12.85
CA HIS A 9 -3.61 45.48 -11.82
C HIS A 9 -4.35 44.43 -10.97
N SER A 10 -5.63 44.68 -10.63
CA SER A 10 -6.45 43.71 -9.90
C SER A 10 -6.71 42.44 -10.70
N LEU A 11 -6.96 42.57 -12.00
CA LEU A 11 -7.17 41.42 -12.90
C LEU A 11 -5.89 40.61 -13.09
N HIS A 12 -4.74 41.27 -13.24
CA HIS A 12 -3.44 40.62 -13.38
C HIS A 12 -3.02 39.87 -12.09
N ASN A 13 -3.30 40.43 -10.91
CA ASN A 13 -3.11 39.75 -9.63
C ASN A 13 -4.03 38.52 -9.47
N LEU A 14 -5.29 38.62 -9.89
CA LEU A 14 -6.22 37.49 -9.86
C LEU A 14 -5.74 36.35 -10.78
N GLN A 15 -5.26 36.68 -11.99
CA GLN A 15 -4.68 35.71 -12.92
C GLN A 15 -3.43 35.03 -12.34
N ALA A 16 -2.53 35.80 -11.71
CA ALA A 16 -1.34 35.26 -11.06
C ALA A 16 -1.69 34.32 -9.90
N GLN A 17 -2.69 34.67 -9.07
CA GLN A 17 -3.17 33.82 -7.98
C GLN A 17 -3.77 32.51 -8.47
N ILE A 18 -4.60 32.55 -9.52
CA ILE A 18 -5.17 31.34 -10.13
C ILE A 18 -4.07 30.43 -10.68
N PHE A 19 -3.08 31.01 -11.37
CA PHE A 19 -1.95 30.25 -11.91
C PHE A 19 -1.16 29.53 -10.80
N VAL A 20 -0.87 30.23 -9.70
CA VAL A 20 -0.19 29.64 -8.54
C VAL A 20 -1.02 28.49 -7.94
N LEU A 21 -2.34 28.65 -7.80
CA LEU A 21 -3.22 27.58 -7.29
C LEU A 21 -3.22 26.36 -8.20
N ILE A 22 -3.28 26.53 -9.53
CA ILE A 22 -3.23 25.41 -10.48
C ILE A 22 -1.91 24.66 -10.36
N VAL A 23 -0.79 25.38 -10.30
CA VAL A 23 0.54 24.79 -10.16
C VAL A 23 0.65 24.00 -8.86
N ILE A 24 0.17 24.54 -7.73
CA ILE A 24 0.13 23.83 -6.45
C ILE A 24 -0.73 22.57 -6.54
N CYS A 25 -1.92 22.64 -7.14
CA CYS A 25 -2.80 21.48 -7.31
C CYS A 25 -2.15 20.36 -8.14
N LEU A 26 -1.45 20.72 -9.21
CA LEU A 26 -0.75 19.75 -10.07
C LEU A 26 0.41 19.07 -9.35
N PHE A 27 1.15 19.79 -8.50
CA PHE A 27 2.24 19.21 -7.71
C PHE A 27 1.77 18.33 -6.54
N ASN A 28 0.53 18.50 -6.07
CA ASN A 28 -0.04 17.71 -4.97
C ASN A 28 -0.89 16.52 -5.43
N TYR A 29 -1.09 16.34 -6.74
CA TYR A 29 -1.87 15.23 -7.26
C TYR A 29 -1.07 13.92 -7.25
N SER A 30 -1.03 13.27 -6.09
CA SER A 30 -0.54 11.89 -5.96
C SER A 30 -1.73 10.95 -5.95
N SER A 31 -1.87 10.12 -6.99
CA SER A 31 -2.77 8.98 -6.97
C SER A 31 -2.03 7.75 -6.48
N SER A 32 -2.74 6.94 -5.71
CA SER A 32 -2.20 5.75 -5.09
C SER A 32 -3.03 4.55 -5.52
N ALA A 33 -2.34 3.47 -5.89
CA ALA A 33 -2.93 2.28 -6.48
C ALA A 33 -3.71 1.48 -5.43
N LYS A 34 -4.88 1.00 -5.85
CA LYS A 34 -5.81 0.19 -5.07
C LYS A 34 -5.36 -1.26 -5.05
N ILE A 35 -5.94 -2.03 -4.14
CA ILE A 35 -5.66 -3.46 -4.02
C ILE A 35 -5.93 -4.18 -5.35
N GLY A 36 -4.98 -5.00 -5.81
CA GLY A 36 -5.02 -5.71 -7.09
C GLY A 36 -4.52 -4.91 -8.31
N GLU A 37 -4.33 -3.59 -8.20
CA GLU A 37 -3.80 -2.78 -9.29
C GLU A 37 -2.29 -2.94 -9.46
N ASN A 38 -1.76 -2.59 -10.64
CA ASN A 38 -0.31 -2.55 -10.86
C ASN A 38 0.32 -1.54 -9.91
N CYS A 39 1.38 -1.98 -9.26
CA CYS A 39 2.10 -1.18 -8.29
C CYS A 39 2.93 -0.07 -8.97
N GLY A 40 2.78 1.16 -8.47
CA GLY A 40 3.74 2.25 -8.60
C GLY A 40 3.93 2.95 -7.24
N SER A 41 2.82 3.35 -6.63
CA SER A 41 2.66 3.70 -5.21
C SER A 41 1.33 3.10 -4.74
N CYS A 42 1.26 2.46 -3.57
CA CYS A 42 0.06 1.77 -3.09
C CYS A 42 -0.61 2.49 -1.92
N ASP A 43 -1.93 2.33 -1.76
CA ASP A 43 -2.68 2.97 -0.67
C ASP A 43 -2.09 2.63 0.71
N PRO A 44 -2.25 3.51 1.71
CA PRO A 44 -1.83 3.21 3.07
C PRO A 44 -2.34 1.84 3.55
N GLY A 45 -1.43 1.01 4.07
CA GLY A 45 -1.73 -0.36 4.50
C GLY A 45 -1.68 -1.42 3.39
N LEU A 46 -1.34 -1.02 2.16
CA LEU A 46 -1.00 -1.91 1.06
C LEU A 46 0.50 -1.86 0.76
N THR A 47 1.01 -2.93 0.17
CA THR A 47 2.40 -3.01 -0.28
C THR A 47 2.47 -3.65 -1.66
N CYS A 48 3.52 -3.31 -2.40
CA CYS A 48 3.81 -3.92 -3.68
C CYS A 48 4.36 -5.33 -3.48
N GLN A 49 3.60 -6.34 -3.89
CA GLN A 49 4.07 -7.73 -3.89
C GLN A 49 3.86 -8.38 -5.26
N THR A 50 4.67 -9.39 -5.55
CA THR A 50 4.48 -10.29 -6.68
C THR A 50 4.01 -11.64 -6.18
N CYS A 51 3.26 -12.37 -7.00
CA CYS A 51 2.87 -13.75 -6.69
C CYS A 51 3.28 -14.65 -7.85
N PRO A 52 4.52 -15.16 -7.83
CA PRO A 52 5.03 -16.02 -8.90
C PRO A 52 4.16 -17.27 -9.10
N ALA A 53 3.52 -17.77 -8.05
CA ALA A 53 2.68 -18.97 -8.08
C ALA A 53 1.51 -18.88 -9.07
N ASN A 54 0.98 -17.69 -9.36
CA ASN A 54 -0.09 -17.49 -10.33
C ASN A 54 0.43 -17.07 -11.72
N GLY A 55 1.74 -17.23 -11.97
CA GLY A 55 2.40 -16.78 -13.22
C GLY A 55 2.44 -15.25 -13.39
N ASN A 56 2.03 -14.49 -12.37
CA ASN A 56 2.01 -13.03 -12.43
C ASN A 56 3.31 -12.46 -11.84
N THR A 57 4.20 -12.05 -12.73
CA THR A 57 5.47 -11.38 -12.39
C THR A 57 5.30 -9.87 -12.20
N ARG A 58 4.12 -9.30 -12.51
CA ARG A 58 3.89 -7.87 -12.32
C ARG A 58 3.51 -7.58 -10.87
N PRO A 59 4.23 -6.69 -10.17
CA PRO A 59 3.91 -6.34 -8.80
C PRO A 59 2.54 -5.68 -8.73
N ARG A 60 1.74 -6.12 -7.75
CA ARG A 60 0.41 -5.59 -7.48
C ARG A 60 0.35 -5.07 -6.06
N CYS A 61 -0.53 -4.10 -5.81
CA CYS A 61 -0.82 -3.69 -4.45
C CYS A 61 -1.60 -4.78 -3.74
N SER A 62 -1.05 -5.28 -2.65
CA SER A 62 -1.61 -6.35 -1.83
C SER A 62 -1.73 -5.87 -0.39
N ARG A 63 -2.68 -6.44 0.36
CA ARG A 63 -2.79 -6.20 1.79
C ARG A 63 -1.95 -7.24 2.51
N ILE A 64 -0.94 -6.79 3.26
CA ILE A 64 -0.18 -7.66 4.16
C ILE A 64 -0.72 -7.54 5.58
N GLN A 65 -1.15 -6.35 6.01
CA GLN A 65 -1.45 -6.14 7.42
C GLN A 65 -2.82 -6.70 7.81
N THR A 66 -2.80 -7.55 8.84
CA THR A 66 -4.01 -8.13 9.42
C THR A 66 -4.60 -7.16 10.44
N SER A 67 -5.93 -7.10 10.52
CA SER A 67 -6.59 -6.34 11.59
C SER A 67 -6.94 -7.26 12.75
N ASN A 68 -6.51 -6.90 13.96
CA ASN A 68 -6.87 -7.67 15.15
C ASN A 68 -8.39 -7.63 15.35
N PRO A 69 -9.10 -8.78 15.29
CA PRO A 69 -10.56 -8.81 15.38
C PRO A 69 -11.09 -8.33 16.74
N ILE A 70 -10.27 -8.41 17.80
CA ILE A 70 -10.60 -7.93 19.15
C ILE A 70 -10.68 -6.39 19.19
N LYS A 71 -9.97 -5.68 18.30
CA LYS A 71 -10.08 -4.21 18.22
C LYS A 71 -11.46 -3.77 17.72
N LYS A 72 -12.18 -4.63 17.00
CA LYS A 72 -13.52 -4.35 16.47
C LYS A 72 -14.63 -4.70 17.47
N VAL A 73 -14.53 -5.84 18.15
CA VAL A 73 -15.47 -6.28 19.20
C VAL A 73 -14.70 -6.98 20.32
N LYS A 74 -15.01 -6.69 21.58
CA LYS A 74 -14.34 -7.29 22.75
C LYS A 74 -15.27 -8.28 23.48
N GLY A 75 -14.68 -9.23 24.20
CA GLY A 75 -15.40 -10.09 25.15
C GLY A 75 -16.09 -11.32 24.55
N LEU A 76 -15.86 -11.63 23.28
CA LEU A 76 -16.35 -12.88 22.69
C LEU A 76 -15.40 -14.04 23.00
N ALA A 77 -15.93 -15.26 23.01
CA ALA A 77 -15.11 -16.46 23.06
C ALA A 77 -14.21 -16.58 21.80
N PHE A 78 -13.06 -17.24 21.93
CA PHE A 78 -12.06 -17.36 20.86
C PHE A 78 -12.62 -17.85 19.52
N ASN A 79 -13.57 -18.80 19.56
CA ASN A 79 -14.23 -19.38 18.38
C ASN A 79 -15.31 -18.48 17.74
N ARG A 80 -15.55 -17.28 18.29
CA ARG A 80 -16.49 -16.29 17.75
C ARG A 80 -15.80 -15.12 17.05
N TYR A 81 -14.49 -15.21 16.86
CA TYR A 81 -13.71 -14.29 16.03
C TYR A 81 -13.30 -14.95 14.72
N SER A 82 -13.12 -14.14 13.68
CA SER A 82 -12.47 -14.57 12.44
C SER A 82 -10.98 -14.31 12.54
N TRP A 83 -10.18 -15.35 12.41
CA TRP A 83 -8.72 -15.30 12.51
C TRP A 83 -8.11 -15.49 11.12
N LEU A 84 -7.16 -14.62 10.75
CA LEU A 84 -6.29 -14.91 9.61
C LEU A 84 -5.18 -15.85 10.08
N THR A 85 -4.93 -16.91 9.32
CA THR A 85 -3.91 -17.92 9.63
C THR A 85 -3.10 -18.24 8.39
N THR A 86 -1.87 -18.70 8.57
CA THR A 86 -0.99 -19.18 7.50
C THR A 86 -0.75 -20.68 7.66
N HIS A 87 -0.92 -21.44 6.58
CA HIS A 87 -0.59 -22.88 6.55
C HIS A 87 0.88 -23.05 6.21
N ASN A 88 1.61 -23.88 6.96
CA ASN A 88 3.05 -24.09 6.75
C ASN A 88 3.85 -22.78 6.85
N SER A 89 3.60 -22.02 7.92
CA SER A 89 4.12 -20.66 8.15
C SER A 89 5.65 -20.54 8.04
N PHE A 90 6.40 -21.61 8.27
CA PHE A 90 7.87 -21.64 8.18
C PHE A 90 8.40 -21.94 6.77
N ALA A 91 7.55 -22.29 5.80
CA ALA A 91 7.96 -22.63 4.44
C ALA A 91 8.16 -21.38 3.56
N LEU A 92 9.10 -20.55 4.01
CA LEU A 92 9.51 -19.29 3.37
C LEU A 92 10.25 -19.56 2.06
N ALA A 93 9.84 -18.86 1.02
CA ALA A 93 10.46 -18.86 -0.30
C ALA A 93 11.95 -18.51 -0.21
N GLY A 94 12.79 -19.35 -0.81
CA GLY A 94 14.25 -19.14 -0.84
C GLY A 94 14.98 -19.34 0.49
N ALA A 95 14.30 -19.84 1.53
CA ALA A 95 14.94 -20.13 2.81
C ALA A 95 16.03 -21.21 2.68
N ARG A 96 17.08 -21.05 3.48
CA ARG A 96 18.16 -22.04 3.63
C ARG A 96 18.02 -22.80 4.94
N SER A 97 18.52 -24.02 4.98
CA SER A 97 18.59 -24.80 6.22
C SER A 97 19.52 -24.13 7.23
N ALA A 98 19.46 -24.57 8.49
CA ALA A 98 20.39 -24.13 9.52
C ALA A 98 21.87 -24.41 9.16
N THR A 99 22.13 -25.38 8.27
CA THR A 99 23.46 -25.72 7.76
C THR A 99 23.84 -24.94 6.48
N GLY A 100 22.98 -24.03 6.02
CA GLY A 100 23.20 -23.22 4.81
C GLY A 100 22.83 -23.91 3.49
N SER A 101 22.32 -25.13 3.54
CA SER A 101 21.89 -25.91 2.37
C SER A 101 20.58 -25.35 1.81
N ILE A 102 20.37 -25.51 0.50
CA ILE A 102 19.10 -25.16 -0.15
C ILE A 102 18.02 -26.14 0.32
N VAL A 103 16.86 -25.62 0.71
CA VAL A 103 15.70 -26.44 1.05
C VAL A 103 14.96 -26.80 -0.22
N ILE A 104 14.89 -28.09 -0.56
CA ILE A 104 14.14 -28.61 -1.71
C ILE A 104 12.80 -29.16 -1.19
N ALA A 105 11.86 -28.25 -0.91
CA ALA A 105 10.52 -28.57 -0.44
C ALA A 105 9.51 -27.55 -0.99
N PRO A 106 8.20 -27.88 -1.01
CA PRO A 106 7.18 -26.90 -1.33
C PRO A 106 7.26 -25.69 -0.39
N MET A 107 7.32 -24.49 -0.97
CA MET A 107 7.33 -23.21 -0.27
C MET A 107 6.00 -22.52 -0.54
N ASN A 108 5.41 -21.90 0.48
CA ASN A 108 4.12 -21.23 0.35
C ASN A 108 4.00 -19.95 1.18
N GLN A 109 5.13 -19.45 1.70
CA GLN A 109 5.21 -18.16 2.39
C GLN A 109 6.23 -17.28 1.69
N GLU A 110 5.89 -16.00 1.54
CA GLU A 110 6.80 -14.96 1.03
C GLU A 110 7.34 -14.07 2.17
N ASP A 111 6.72 -14.14 3.34
CA ASP A 111 7.02 -13.32 4.51
C ASP A 111 7.60 -14.15 5.66
N THR A 112 8.50 -13.55 6.46
CA THR A 112 9.01 -14.21 7.68
C THR A 112 7.91 -14.41 8.71
N ILE A 113 8.09 -15.32 9.67
CA ILE A 113 7.12 -15.51 10.77
C ILE A 113 6.87 -14.21 11.55
N VAL A 114 7.89 -13.38 11.71
CA VAL A 114 7.75 -12.10 12.40
C VAL A 114 6.87 -11.16 11.59
N ASP A 115 7.02 -11.13 10.27
CA ASP A 115 6.20 -10.30 9.40
C ASP A 115 4.75 -10.80 9.28
N GLN A 116 4.53 -12.11 9.31
CA GLN A 116 3.19 -12.72 9.34
C GLN A 116 2.38 -12.35 10.59
N LEU A 117 3.03 -11.94 11.69
CA LEU A 117 2.39 -11.62 12.97
C LEU A 117 2.19 -10.11 13.21
N LYS A 118 2.60 -9.25 12.27
CA LYS A 118 2.45 -7.78 12.35
C LYS A 118 1.06 -7.30 11.93
#